data_AF-A0A0Q4GH95-F1
#
_entry.id   AF-A0A0Q4GH95-F1
#
_cell.length_a   1.000
_cell.length_b   1.000
_cell.length_c   1.000
_cell.angle_alpha   90.00
_cell.angle_beta   90.00
_cell.angle_gamma   90.00
#
_symmetry.space_group_name_H-M   'P 1'
#
loop_
_entity.id
_entity.type
_entity.pdbx_description
1 polymer ?
#
loop_
_entity_poly.entity_id
_entity_poly.type
_entity_poly.pdbx_seq_one_letter_code
_entity_poly.pdbx_strand_id
1 'polypeptide(L)' 'MDIETTRWTATDQLDSDAAVLAYLEAVFEDGDPALIAAALSDVATARGLARPPAAEPDIALDSVIRTLKALGLELTAKAA' A
#
# COMPACT_ATOMS: atom_id res chain seq x y z
N MET A 1 17.07 -26.54 19.43
CA MET A 1 15.67 -26.16 19.14
C MET A 1 15.69 -25.62 17.73
N ASP A 2 15.06 -26.34 16.80
CA ASP A 2 14.88 -25.85 15.44
C ASP A 2 13.75 -24.83 15.43
N ILE A 3 13.96 -23.71 14.74
CA ILE A 3 12.98 -22.63 14.59
C ILE A 3 12.39 -22.79 13.19
N GLU A 4 11.10 -23.09 13.12
CA GLU A 4 10.37 -23.13 11.86
C GLU A 4 9.95 -21.71 11.46
N THR A 5 10.33 -21.29 10.25
CA THR A 5 9.95 -20.00 9.67
C THR A 5 9.05 -20.20 8.47
N THR A 6 8.05 -19.35 8.32
CA THR A 6 7.22 -19.27 7.10
C THR A 6 7.62 -18.06 6.27
N ARG A 7 7.31 -18.10 4.97
CA ARG A 7 7.49 -16.94 4.09
C ARG A 7 6.43 -15.90 4.46
N TRP A 8 6.90 -14.70 4.81
CA TRP A 8 6.02 -13.57 5.12
C TRP A 8 5.84 -12.69 3.88
N THR A 9 4.61 -12.21 3.65
CA THR A 9 4.30 -11.16 2.67
C THR A 9 3.30 -10.18 3.29
N ALA A 10 3.44 -8.89 3.00
CA ALA A 10 2.56 -7.85 3.54
C ALA A 10 1.09 -8.10 3.16
N THR A 11 0.84 -8.59 1.94
CA THR A 11 -0.49 -8.95 1.43
C THR A 11 -1.26 -9.92 2.32
N ASP A 12 -0.59 -10.82 3.04
CA ASP A 12 -1.26 -11.79 3.94
C ASP A 12 -1.93 -11.12 5.14
N GLN A 13 -1.54 -9.88 5.46
CA GLN A 13 -2.07 -9.11 6.58
C GLN A 13 -3.05 -8.00 6.15
N LEU A 14 -3.23 -7.79 4.84
CA LEU A 14 -4.12 -6.76 4.28
C LEU A 14 -5.55 -7.29 4.07
N ASP A 15 -6.08 -7.97 5.08
CA ASP A 15 -7.39 -8.65 5.06
C ASP A 15 -8.57 -7.76 5.47
N SER A 16 -8.27 -6.56 5.98
CA SER A 16 -9.25 -5.61 6.51
C SER A 16 -8.90 -4.17 6.15
N ASP A 17 -9.92 -3.31 6.09
CA ASP A 17 -9.73 -1.89 5.82
C ASP A 17 -8.84 -1.20 6.86
N ALA A 18 -8.91 -1.64 8.12
CA ALA A 18 -8.06 -1.13 9.20
C ALA A 18 -6.59 -1.49 9.01
N ALA A 19 -6.29 -2.73 8.56
CA ALA A 19 -4.93 -3.15 8.26
C ALA A 19 -4.35 -2.39 7.06
N VAL A 20 -5.17 -2.19 6.01
CA VAL A 20 -4.81 -1.37 4.84
C VAL A 20 -4.51 0.07 5.24
N LEU A 21 -5.34 0.67 6.09
CA LEU A 21 -5.13 2.04 6.58
C LEU A 21 -3.82 2.15 7.36
N ALA A 22 -3.61 1.30 8.37
CA ALA A 22 -2.41 1.34 9.20
C ALA A 22 -1.13 1.13 8.38
N TYR A 23 -1.18 0.25 7.37
CA TYR A 23 -0.06 0.02 6.47
C TYR A 23 0.25 1.24 5.61
N LEU A 24 -0.76 1.85 4.98
CA LEU A 24 -0.58 3.04 4.16
C LEU A 24 -0.11 4.23 5.01
N GLU A 25 -0.66 4.44 6.21
CA GLU A 25 -0.23 5.51 7.13
C GLU A 25 1.26 5.39 7.46
N ALA A 26 1.72 4.20 7.85
CA ALA A 26 3.13 3.97 8.17
C ALA A 26 4.06 4.26 6.99
N VAL A 27 3.64 3.88 5.78
CA VAL A 27 4.42 4.08 4.55
C VAL A 27 4.44 5.55 4.12
N PHE A 28 3.31 6.26 4.25
CA PHE A 28 3.24 7.69 3.96
C PHE A 28 4.02 8.53 4.99
N GLU A 29 4.13 8.09 6.25
CA GLU A 29 4.93 8.76 7.27
C GLU A 29 6.44 8.65 7.01
N ASP A 30 6.91 7.49 6.50
CA ASP A 30 8.29 7.31 6.06
C ASP A 30 8.64 8.19 4.84
N GLY A 31 7.66 8.36 3.93
CA GLY A 31 7.76 9.30 2.82
C GLY A 31 8.65 8.84 1.65
N ASP A 32 9.20 7.62 1.70
CA ASP A 32 9.95 7.03 0.59
C ASP A 32 9.01 6.72 -0.60
N PRO A 33 9.20 7.37 -1.77
CA PRO A 33 8.38 7.11 -2.95
C PRO A 33 8.37 5.65 -3.39
N ALA A 34 9.49 4.93 -3.25
CA ALA A 34 9.58 3.52 -3.63
C ALA A 34 8.74 2.64 -2.70
N LEU A 35 8.72 2.97 -1.40
CA LEU A 35 7.93 2.27 -0.39
C LEU A 35 6.43 2.51 -0.61
N ILE A 36 6.03 3.76 -0.89
CA ILE A 36 4.65 4.12 -1.23
C ILE A 36 4.17 3.34 -2.46
N ALA A 37 5.02 3.22 -3.49
CA ALA A 37 4.69 2.44 -4.68
C ALA A 37 4.45 0.96 -4.38
N ALA A 38 5.35 0.35 -3.61
CA ALA A 38 5.25 -1.04 -3.20
C ALA A 38 3.96 -1.28 -2.39
N ALA A 39 3.66 -0.39 -1.45
CA ALA A 39 2.47 -0.50 -0.62
C ALA A 39 1.16 -0.42 -1.41
N LEU A 40 1.08 0.49 -2.39
CA LEU A 40 -0.08 0.56 -3.29
C LEU A 40 -0.23 -0.71 -4.14
N SER A 41 0.88 -1.31 -4.57
CA SER A 41 0.90 -2.58 -5.30
C SER A 41 0.41 -3.75 -4.43
N ASP A 42 0.85 -3.80 -3.18
CA ASP A 42 0.43 -4.81 -2.21
C ASP A 42 -1.08 -4.69 -1.89
N VAL A 43 -1.58 -3.47 -1.65
CA VAL A 43 -3.01 -3.22 -1.40
C VAL A 43 -3.86 -3.58 -2.63
N ALA A 44 -3.39 -3.27 -3.85
CA ALA A 44 -4.08 -3.67 -5.08
C ALA A 44 -4.15 -5.19 -5.22
N THR A 45 -3.06 -5.89 -4.89
CA THR A 45 -2.99 -7.35 -4.92
C THR A 45 -3.92 -7.98 -3.89
N ALA A 46 -3.93 -7.47 -2.65
CA ALA A 46 -4.81 -7.94 -1.58
C ALA A 46 -6.31 -7.75 -1.91
N ARG A 47 -6.65 -6.67 -2.62
CA ARG A 47 -8.03 -6.40 -3.08
C ARG A 47 -8.44 -7.14 -4.35
N GLY A 48 -7.57 -7.98 -4.93
CA GLY A 48 -7.87 -8.74 -6.15
C GLY A 48 -7.86 -7.90 -7.44
N LEU A 49 -7.29 -6.69 -7.39
CA LEU A 49 -7.13 -5.83 -8.56
C LEU A 49 -5.83 -6.23 -9.26
N ALA A 50 -5.94 -7.10 -10.27
CA ALA A 50 -4.83 -7.82 -10.91
C ALA A 50 -3.78 -6.95 -11.66
N ARG A 51 -3.81 -5.63 -11.52
CA ARG A 51 -2.79 -4.75 -12.11
C ARG A 51 -2.65 -3.43 -11.34
N PRO A 52 -1.74 -3.34 -10.37
CA PRO A 52 -1.25 -2.04 -9.95
C PRO A 52 -0.54 -1.36 -11.12
N PRO A 53 -0.65 -0.03 -11.26
CA PRO A 53 0.19 0.70 -12.21
C PRO A 53 1.66 0.45 -11.84
N ALA A 54 2.48 0.15 -12.84
CA ALA A 54 3.91 -0.05 -12.63
C ALA A 54 4.48 1.19 -11.93
N ALA A 55 5.18 0.97 -10.82
CA ALA A 55 5.89 2.02 -10.11
C ALA A 55 6.98 2.60 -11.02
N GLU A 56 6.74 3.76 -11.61
CA GLU A 56 7.81 4.54 -12.23
C GLU A 56 8.64 5.23 -11.13
N PRO A 57 9.96 5.44 -11.32
CA PRO A 57 10.84 6.01 -10.30
C PRO A 57 10.52 7.47 -9.94
N ASP A 58 9.61 8.12 -10.66
CA ASP A 58 9.09 9.45 -10.38
C ASP A 58 7.56 9.36 -10.21
N ILE A 59 7.11 8.97 -9.02
CA ILE A 59 5.69 8.88 -8.72
C ILE A 59 5.14 10.29 -8.51
N ALA A 60 4.51 10.81 -9.56
CA ALA A 60 3.71 12.02 -9.46
C ALA A 60 2.55 11.80 -8.46
N LEU A 61 2.30 12.81 -7.62
CA LEU A 61 1.19 12.81 -6.65
C LEU A 61 -0.18 12.51 -7.32
N ASP A 62 -0.39 12.95 -8.57
CA ASP A 62 -1.61 12.63 -9.33
C ASP A 62 -1.76 11.11 -9.58
N SER A 63 -0.65 10.41 -9.80
CA SER A 63 -0.64 8.96 -9.98
C SER A 63 -1.04 8.24 -8.69
N VAL A 64 -0.53 8.72 -7.54
CA VAL A 64 -0.93 8.21 -6.21
C VAL A 64 -2.42 8.40 -5.98
N ILE A 65 -2.92 9.62 -6.18
CA ILE A 65 -4.33 9.96 -5.97
C ILE A 65 -5.24 9.13 -6.87
N ARG A 66 -4.87 8.93 -8.14
CA ARG A 66 -5.62 8.10 -9.07
C ARG A 66 -5.67 6.64 -8.65
N THR A 67 -4.55 6.11 -8.18
CA THR A 67 -4.45 4.72 -7.70
C THR A 67 -5.31 4.52 -6.46
N LEU A 68 -5.26 5.45 -5.51
CA LEU A 68 -6.12 5.41 -4.31
C LEU A 68 -7.61 5.45 -4.68
N LYS A 69 -8.01 6.35 -5.58
CA LYS A 69 -9.40 6.38 -6.10
C LYS A 69 -9.81 5.07 -6.76
N ALA A 70 -8.93 4.46 -7.56
CA ALA A 70 -9.21 3.16 -8.19
C ALA A 70 -9.34 2.02 -7.16
N LEU A 71 -8.67 2.15 -6.01
CA LEU A 71 -8.77 1.23 -4.87
C LEU A 71 -10.00 1.49 -3.98
N GLY A 72 -10.80 2.53 -4.28
CA GLY A 72 -11.91 2.97 -3.44
C GLY A 72 -11.48 3.66 -2.15
N LEU A 73 -10.25 4.16 -2.10
CA LEU A 73 -9.65 4.83 -0.95
C LEU A 73 -9.61 6.34 -1.20
N GLU A 74 -9.94 7.13 -0.18
CA GLU A 74 -9.83 8.59 -0.22
C GLU A 74 -8.80 9.07 0.80
N LEU A 75 -7.94 9.99 0.37
CA LEU A 75 -7.03 10.69 1.28
C LEU A 75 -7.83 11.75 2.03
N THR A 76 -8.02 11.55 3.32
CA THR A 76 -8.47 12.62 4.21
C THR A 76 -7.23 13.18 4.92
N ALA A 77 -6.95 14.46 4.71
CA ALA A 77 -5.89 15.13 5.45
C ALA A 77 -6.37 15.29 6.90
N LYS A 78 -5.69 14.63 7.84
CA LYS A 78 -5.91 14.87 9.26
C LYS A 78 -5.23 16.19 9.62
N ALA A 79 -6.01 17.24 9.84
CA ALA A 79 -5.48 18.45 10.46
C ALA A 79 -4.99 18.09 11.87
N ALA A 80 -3.73 18.41 12.16
CA ALA A 80 -3.14 18.28 13.49
C ALA A 80 -3.81 19.23 14.48
#